data_AF-A0A367IIM1-F1
#
_entry.id   AF-A0A367IIM1-F1
#
_cell.length_a   1.000
_cell.length_b   1.000
_cell.length_c   1.000
_cell.angle_alpha   90.00
_cell.angle_beta   90.00
_cell.angle_gamma   90.00
#
_symmetry.space_group_name_H-M   'P 1'
#
loop_
_entity.id
_entity.type
_entity.pdbx_description
1 polymer ?
#
loop_
_entity_poly.entity_id
_entity_poly.type
_entity_poly.pdbx_seq_one_letter_code
_entity_poly.pdbx_strand_id
1 'polypeptide(L)'
;AETGKMYYNGYDKTGKPLWIMKPRNENSKDSDGQIKHVVFNLERGIRLMPPNVEKVSIVVDFKGSSVTSTPSVSTCKKFIDIFGNQYPERLGVAFFVNSPWFFLATFKVVAPFMDPVTRNKIKFIDDSSAKSNSPDVNPV
;
A
#
# COMPACT_ATOMS: atom_id res chain seq x y z
N ALA A 1 -9.95 4.91 -12.82
CA ALA A 1 -10.79 3.93 -12.08
C ALA A 1 -11.27 2.83 -13.03
N GLU A 2 -10.35 2.24 -13.81
CA GLU A 2 -10.73 1.29 -14.87
C GLU A 2 -10.61 -0.16 -14.40
N THR A 3 -9.61 -0.47 -13.56
CA THR A 3 -9.33 -1.84 -13.08
C THR A 3 -9.52 -2.04 -11.58
N GLY A 4 -9.93 -1.00 -10.84
CA GLY A 4 -10.03 -1.06 -9.38
C GLY A 4 -8.69 -1.27 -8.67
N LYS A 5 -7.56 -0.94 -9.32
CA LYS A 5 -6.21 -1.08 -8.74
C LYS A 5 -5.94 -0.17 -7.54
N MET A 6 -6.66 0.94 -7.43
CA MET A 6 -6.56 1.91 -6.34
C MET A 6 -7.95 2.46 -6.03
N TYR A 7 -8.37 2.41 -4.76
CA TYR A 7 -9.65 2.96 -4.32
C TYR A 7 -9.66 3.23 -2.81
N TYR A 8 -10.56 4.10 -2.37
CA TYR A 8 -10.83 4.31 -0.94
C TYR A 8 -11.99 3.45 -0.48
N ASN A 9 -11.87 2.88 0.72
CA ASN A 9 -12.97 2.14 1.35
C ASN A 9 -12.92 2.26 2.88
N GLY A 10 -13.79 3.08 3.45
CA GLY A 10 -13.89 3.28 4.89
C GLY A 10 -12.70 4.04 5.49
N TYR A 11 -12.54 3.86 6.79
CA TYR A 11 -11.58 4.57 7.63
C TYR A 11 -10.86 3.60 8.56
N ASP A 12 -9.64 3.94 8.97
CA ASP A 12 -8.96 3.19 10.03
C ASP A 12 -9.57 3.48 11.42
N LYS A 13 -9.07 2.78 12.44
CA LYS A 13 -9.53 2.93 13.84
C LYS A 13 -9.39 4.34 14.42
N THR A 14 -8.65 5.21 13.75
CA THR A 14 -8.39 6.61 14.15
C THR A 14 -9.03 7.62 13.19
N GLY A 15 -9.89 7.17 12.28
CA GLY A 15 -10.61 8.04 11.34
C GLY A 15 -9.83 8.46 10.10
N LYS A 16 -8.66 7.85 9.82
CA LYS A 16 -7.89 8.15 8.60
C LYS A 16 -8.53 7.44 7.40
N PRO A 17 -8.75 8.13 6.27
CA PRO A 17 -9.25 7.48 5.06
C PRO A 17 -8.37 6.31 4.64
N LEU A 18 -9.00 5.16 4.36
CA LEU A 18 -8.29 3.94 4.02
C LEU A 18 -8.14 3.80 2.50
N TRP A 19 -6.92 3.96 2.02
CA TRP A 19 -6.56 3.81 0.61
C TRP A 19 -6.06 2.39 0.32
N ILE A 20 -6.82 1.65 -0.47
CA ILE A 20 -6.53 0.27 -0.85
C ILE A 20 -5.90 0.24 -2.24
N MET A 21 -4.78 -0.48 -2.36
CA MET A 21 -4.04 -0.71 -3.59
C MET A 21 -3.94 -2.21 -3.87
N LYS A 22 -4.18 -2.61 -5.11
CA LYS A 22 -4.14 -4.00 -5.57
C LYS A 22 -3.23 -4.12 -6.80
N PRO A 23 -1.92 -4.38 -6.61
CA PRO A 23 -0.96 -4.45 -7.72
C PRO A 23 -1.32 -5.47 -8.79
N ARG A 24 -2.00 -6.57 -8.44
CA ARG A 24 -2.54 -7.55 -9.42
C ARG A 24 -3.41 -6.95 -10.53
N ASN A 25 -3.98 -5.76 -10.32
CA ASN A 25 -4.82 -5.06 -11.28
C ASN A 25 -4.06 -3.93 -12.01
N GLU A 26 -2.72 -3.89 -11.90
CA GLU A 26 -1.89 -2.97 -12.67
C GLU A 26 -2.00 -3.27 -14.16
N ASN A 27 -2.27 -2.24 -14.94
CA ASN A 27 -2.63 -2.33 -16.35
C ASN A 27 -1.82 -1.38 -17.23
N SER A 28 -0.94 -0.57 -16.64
CA SER A 28 -0.18 0.45 -17.34
C SER A 28 1.31 0.27 -17.12
N LYS A 29 2.09 0.56 -18.17
CA LYS A 29 3.54 0.73 -18.11
C LYS A 29 3.97 2.20 -18.09
N ASP A 30 3.02 3.13 -18.22
CA ASP A 30 3.28 4.57 -18.18
C ASP A 30 3.53 5.02 -16.73
N SER A 31 4.80 5.24 -16.43
CA SER A 31 5.22 5.65 -15.09
C SER A 31 4.70 7.04 -14.71
N ASP A 32 4.51 7.96 -15.65
CA ASP A 32 4.10 9.33 -15.33
C ASP A 32 2.59 9.40 -15.08
N GLY A 33 1.81 8.63 -15.85
CA GLY A 33 0.40 8.39 -15.56
C GLY A 33 0.17 7.73 -14.19
N GLN A 34 1.01 6.78 -13.80
CA GLN A 34 0.95 6.16 -12.47
C GLN A 34 1.16 7.20 -11.35
N ILE A 35 2.14 8.09 -11.49
CA ILE A 35 2.40 9.15 -10.51
C ILE A 35 1.24 10.14 -10.43
N LYS A 36 0.73 10.61 -11.57
CA LYS A 36 -0.47 11.46 -11.59
C LYS A 36 -1.65 10.78 -10.91
N HIS A 37 -1.81 9.47 -11.09
CA HIS A 37 -2.87 8.71 -10.45
C HIS A 37 -2.67 8.59 -8.93
N VAL A 38 -1.43 8.43 -8.46
CA VAL A 38 -1.10 8.44 -7.03
C VAL A 38 -1.42 9.79 -6.40
N VAL A 39 -0.96 10.89 -7.01
CA VAL A 39 -1.25 12.25 -6.51
C VAL A 39 -2.76 12.52 -6.50
N PHE A 40 -3.47 12.16 -7.57
CA PHE A 40 -4.93 12.29 -7.63
C PHE A 40 -5.64 11.56 -6.49
N ASN A 41 -5.24 10.32 -6.20
CA ASN A 41 -5.83 9.57 -5.10
C ASN A 41 -5.47 10.18 -3.75
N LEU A 42 -4.23 10.67 -3.56
CA LEU A 42 -3.83 11.35 -2.33
C LEU A 42 -4.69 12.60 -2.06
N GLU A 43 -4.89 13.45 -3.07
CA GLU A 43 -5.79 14.61 -3.01
C GLU A 43 -7.23 14.21 -2.70
N ARG A 44 -7.70 13.11 -3.29
CA ARG A 44 -9.02 12.54 -2.95
C ARG A 44 -9.06 12.08 -1.49
N GLY A 45 -8.01 11.46 -0.98
CA GLY A 45 -7.88 11.07 0.41
C GLY A 45 -7.99 12.27 1.34
N ILE A 46 -7.30 13.37 1.03
CA ILE A 46 -7.37 14.63 1.79
C ILE A 46 -8.81 15.14 1.86
N ARG A 47 -9.56 15.11 0.75
CA ARG A 47 -10.97 15.52 0.74
C ARG A 47 -11.90 14.62 1.56
N LEU A 48 -11.51 13.37 1.80
CA LEU A 48 -12.29 12.41 2.60
C LEU A 48 -11.97 12.49 4.10
N MET A 49 -10.97 13.28 4.50
CA MET A 49 -10.55 13.40 5.90
C MET A 49 -11.63 14.11 6.72
N PRO A 50 -12.05 13.54 7.86
CA PRO A 50 -12.89 14.26 8.81
C PRO A 50 -12.10 15.38 9.52
N PRO A 51 -12.78 16.28 10.26
CA PRO A 51 -12.11 17.32 11.03
C PRO A 51 -11.00 16.75 11.94
N ASN A 52 -9.86 17.44 11.99
CA ASN A 52 -8.66 17.07 12.77
C ASN A 52 -7.94 15.78 12.31
N VAL A 53 -8.27 15.25 11.13
CA VAL A 53 -7.51 14.17 10.50
C VAL A 53 -6.71 14.73 9.34
N GLU A 54 -5.41 14.41 9.32
CA GLU A 54 -4.45 14.99 8.36
C GLU A 54 -3.68 13.94 7.56
N LYS A 55 -3.96 12.65 7.82
CA LYS A 55 -3.17 11.51 7.35
C LYS A 55 -4.08 10.46 6.71
N VAL A 56 -3.55 9.77 5.70
CA VAL A 56 -4.18 8.60 5.09
C VAL A 56 -3.53 7.31 5.58
N SER A 57 -4.30 6.23 5.61
CA SER A 57 -3.80 4.88 5.88
C SER A 57 -3.83 4.07 4.59
N ILE A 58 -2.76 3.35 4.28
CA ILE A 58 -2.62 2.61 3.03
C ILE A 58 -2.63 1.12 3.31
N VAL A 59 -3.34 0.37 2.47
CA VAL A 59 -3.27 -1.10 2.43
C VAL A 59 -2.87 -1.51 1.02
N VAL A 60 -1.75 -2.20 0.89
CA VAL A 60 -1.30 -2.81 -0.35
C VAL A 60 -1.53 -4.32 -0.23
N ASP A 61 -2.50 -4.83 -0.98
CA ASP A 61 -2.84 -6.26 -1.03
C ASP A 61 -2.13 -6.90 -2.22
N PHE A 62 -1.07 -7.66 -1.93
CA PHE A 62 -0.29 -8.34 -2.94
C PHE A 62 -0.88 -9.69 -3.36
N LYS A 63 -2.04 -10.11 -2.86
CA LYS A 63 -2.66 -11.39 -3.23
C LYS A 63 -2.84 -11.51 -4.74
N GLY A 64 -2.26 -12.55 -5.33
CA GLY A 64 -2.30 -12.77 -6.78
C GLY A 64 -1.46 -11.79 -7.61
N SER A 65 -0.58 -11.02 -6.97
CA SER A 65 0.38 -10.17 -7.68
C SER A 65 1.55 -10.99 -8.20
N SER A 66 2.00 -10.65 -9.39
CA SER A 66 3.18 -11.22 -10.05
C SER A 66 4.32 -10.20 -10.06
N VAL A 67 5.53 -10.64 -10.46
CA VAL A 67 6.68 -9.74 -10.63
C VAL A 67 6.35 -8.62 -11.63
N THR A 68 5.61 -8.93 -12.70
CA THR A 68 5.24 -7.97 -13.75
C THR A 68 4.14 -7.00 -13.34
N SER A 69 3.27 -7.40 -12.39
CA SER A 69 2.22 -6.53 -11.85
C SER A 69 2.67 -5.78 -10.59
N THR A 70 3.90 -6.01 -10.12
CA THR A 70 4.48 -5.32 -8.98
C THR A 70 5.18 -4.05 -9.45
N PRO A 71 5.07 -2.91 -8.73
CA PRO A 71 5.72 -1.67 -9.14
C PRO A 71 7.24 -1.83 -9.26
N SER A 72 7.81 -1.21 -10.28
CA SER A 72 9.26 -1.14 -10.45
C SER A 72 9.92 -0.35 -9.31
N VAL A 73 11.22 -0.57 -9.10
CA VAL A 73 12.03 0.22 -8.14
C VAL A 73 11.90 1.72 -8.39
N SER A 74 11.88 2.15 -9.66
CA SER A 74 11.69 3.57 -10.01
C SER A 74 10.34 4.11 -9.57
N THR A 75 9.27 3.34 -9.76
CA THR A 75 7.91 3.72 -9.33
C THR A 75 7.83 3.80 -7.81
N CYS A 76 8.40 2.81 -7.10
CA CYS A 76 8.49 2.84 -5.65
C CYS A 76 9.26 4.07 -5.15
N LYS A 77 10.38 4.44 -5.78
CA LYS A 77 11.14 5.65 -5.44
C LYS A 77 10.32 6.93 -5.61
N LYS A 78 9.62 7.07 -6.75
CA LYS A 78 8.73 8.22 -6.98
C LYS A 78 7.58 8.26 -5.96
N PHE A 79 7.04 7.10 -5.56
CA PHE A 79 6.01 7.02 -4.51
C PHE A 79 6.56 7.47 -3.15
N ILE A 80 7.76 7.03 -2.78
CA ILE A 80 8.45 7.48 -1.55
C ILE A 80 8.68 8.99 -1.59
N ASP A 81 9.13 9.52 -2.73
CA ASP A 81 9.40 10.94 -2.94
C ASP A 81 8.13 11.80 -2.75
N ILE A 82 6.98 11.32 -3.24
CA ILE A 82 5.68 11.97 -2.99
C ILE A 82 5.42 12.12 -1.49
N PHE A 83 5.58 11.06 -0.70
CA PHE A 83 5.28 11.10 0.74
C PHE A 83 6.39 11.73 1.60
N GLY A 84 7.63 11.71 1.13
CA GLY A 84 8.78 12.26 1.84
C GLY A 84 8.98 13.75 1.60
N ASN A 85 8.84 14.21 0.34
CA ASN A 85 9.22 15.56 -0.08
C ASN A 85 8.03 16.43 -0.48
N GLN A 86 7.05 15.90 -1.23
CA GLN A 86 5.96 16.71 -1.78
C GLN A 86 4.75 16.83 -0.83
N TYR A 87 4.43 15.74 -0.15
CA TYR A 87 3.33 15.62 0.81
C TYR A 87 3.84 15.04 2.13
N PRO A 88 4.79 15.74 2.78
CA PRO A 88 5.35 15.28 4.04
C PRO A 88 4.25 15.09 5.07
N GLU A 89 4.43 14.09 5.93
CA GLU A 89 3.51 13.78 7.02
C GLU A 89 2.08 13.41 6.61
N ARG A 90 1.78 13.16 5.33
CA ARG A 90 0.45 12.67 4.90
C ARG A 90 0.26 11.16 5.06
N LEU A 91 1.34 10.39 5.16
CA LEU A 91 1.26 8.96 5.46
C LEU A 91 1.10 8.73 6.97
N GLY A 92 0.01 8.05 7.35
CA GLY A 92 -0.22 7.56 8.70
C GLY A 92 0.46 6.22 8.96
N VAL A 93 0.02 5.19 8.23
CA VAL A 93 0.56 3.83 8.27
C VAL A 93 0.35 3.17 6.91
N ALA A 94 1.24 2.28 6.50
CA ALA A 94 1.10 1.48 5.30
C ALA A 94 1.22 -0.01 5.62
N PHE A 95 0.15 -0.78 5.36
CA PHE A 95 0.11 -2.22 5.56
C PHE A 95 0.36 -2.94 4.24
N PHE A 96 1.35 -3.83 4.24
CA PHE A 96 1.71 -4.68 3.11
C PHE A 96 1.24 -6.09 3.45
N VAL A 97 0.17 -6.53 2.81
CA VAL A 97 -0.52 -7.80 3.13
C VAL A 97 -0.27 -8.78 1.99
N ASN A 98 -0.11 -10.07 2.32
CA ASN A 98 0.17 -11.13 1.35
C ASN A 98 1.45 -10.86 0.54
N SER A 99 2.42 -10.14 1.13
CA SER A 99 3.63 -9.71 0.43
C SER A 99 4.45 -10.92 -0.02
N PRO A 100 4.74 -11.08 -1.31
CA PRO A 100 5.56 -12.18 -1.79
C PRO A 100 7.02 -11.96 -1.39
N TRP A 101 7.78 -13.06 -1.30
CA TRP A 101 9.20 -13.02 -0.90
C TRP A 101 10.05 -12.10 -1.78
N PHE A 102 9.76 -12.01 -3.08
CA PHE A 102 10.49 -11.15 -4.01
C PHE A 102 10.24 -9.66 -3.75
N PHE A 103 9.07 -9.28 -3.22
CA PHE A 103 8.78 -7.89 -2.89
C PHE A 103 9.65 -7.43 -1.71
N LEU A 104 9.97 -8.32 -0.76
CA LEU A 104 10.91 -8.00 0.32
C LEU A 104 12.30 -7.63 -0.23
N ALA A 105 12.74 -8.25 -1.33
CA ALA A 105 13.99 -7.88 -1.99
C ALA A 105 13.90 -6.47 -2.60
N THR A 106 12.83 -6.17 -3.34
CA THR A 106 12.56 -4.81 -3.85
C THR A 106 12.51 -3.79 -2.73
N PHE A 107 11.84 -4.10 -1.62
CA PHE A 107 11.75 -3.25 -0.44
C PHE A 107 13.14 -2.97 0.15
N LYS A 108 14.00 -3.97 0.30
CA LYS A 108 15.39 -3.79 0.78
C LYS A 108 16.20 -2.85 -0.11
N VAL A 109 15.95 -2.84 -1.43
CA VAL A 109 16.60 -1.94 -2.37
C VAL A 109 16.08 -0.50 -2.25
N VAL A 110 14.79 -0.29 -1.96
CA VAL A 110 14.19 1.05 -1.86
C VAL A 110 14.23 1.65 -0.45
N ALA A 111 14.30 0.82 0.59
CA ALA A 111 14.29 1.25 1.99
C ALA A 111 15.39 2.26 2.36
N PRO A 112 16.62 2.22 1.79
CA PRO A 112 17.64 3.24 2.05
C PRO A 112 17.27 4.65 1.58
N PHE A 113 16.30 4.77 0.66
CA PHE A 113 15.80 6.05 0.15
C PHE A 113 14.61 6.59 0.96
N MET A 114 14.12 5.82 1.93
CA MET A 114 13.07 6.27 2.85
C MET A 114 13.71 6.91 4.07
N ASP A 115 13.20 8.06 4.50
CA ASP A 115 13.54 8.58 5.81
C ASP A 115 13.09 7.60 6.92
N PRO A 116 13.74 7.61 8.09
CA PRO A 116 13.42 6.67 9.16
C PRO A 116 11.95 6.71 9.61
N VAL A 117 11.30 7.88 9.56
CA VAL A 117 9.91 8.05 9.97
C VAL A 117 8.98 7.35 8.98
N THR A 118 9.19 7.55 7.67
CA THR A 118 8.44 6.86 6.62
C THR A 118 8.64 5.36 6.68
N ARG A 119 9.88 4.89 6.90
CA ARG A 119 10.16 3.46 7.02
C ARG A 119 9.42 2.83 8.21
N ASN A 120 9.35 3.52 9.34
CA ASN A 120 8.68 3.03 10.55
C ASN A 120 7.15 2.90 10.39
N LYS A 121 6.55 3.67 9.46
CA LYS A 121 5.13 3.62 9.11
C LYS A 121 4.76 2.39 8.28
N ILE A 122 5.73 1.66 7.72
CA ILE A 122 5.48 0.47 6.90
C ILE A 122 5.41 -0.79 7.78
N LYS A 123 4.34 -1.56 7.64
CA LYS A 123 4.06 -2.80 8.38
C LYS A 123 3.79 -3.94 7.41
N PHE A 124 4.54 -5.02 7.53
CA PHE A 124 4.30 -6.26 6.79
C PHE A 124 3.39 -7.15 7.61
N ILE A 125 2.33 -7.67 6.99
CA ILE A 125 1.39 -8.60 7.61
C ILE A 125 1.55 -9.95 6.90
N ASP A 126 2.10 -10.92 7.63
CA ASP A 126 2.23 -12.30 7.17
C ASP A 126 0.95 -13.08 7.48
N ASP A 127 0.59 -14.00 6.58
CA ASP A 127 -0.62 -14.83 6.65
C ASP A 127 -0.51 -15.99 7.68
N SER A 128 0.30 -15.80 8.72
CA SER A 128 0.53 -16.80 9.76
C SER A 128 -0.72 -17.08 10.60
N SER A 129 -1.72 -16.19 10.57
CA SER A 129 -3.02 -16.37 11.23
C SER A 129 -4.05 -17.15 10.40
N ALA A 130 -3.81 -17.43 9.11
CA ALA A 130 -4.72 -18.26 8.30
C ALA A 130 -4.46 -19.77 8.41
N LYS A 131 -3.44 -20.20 9.16
CA LYS A 131 -3.08 -21.62 9.32
C LYS A 131 -3.64 -22.28 10.59
N SER A 132 -4.53 -21.65 11.36
CA SER A 132 -5.04 -22.21 12.62
C SER A 132 -6.47 -22.79 12.59
N ASN A 133 -7.10 -22.94 11.42
CA ASN A 133 -8.41 -23.62 11.31
C ASN A 133 -8.32 -24.82 10.36
N SER A 134 -7.59 -25.86 10.76
CA SER A 134 -7.90 -27.22 10.30
C SER A 134 -9.13 -27.69 11.08
N PRO A 135 -10.21 -28.15 10.43
CA PRO A 135 -11.31 -28.75 11.15
C PRO A 135 -10.81 -30.07 11.76
N ASP A 136 -10.91 -30.18 13.09
CA ASP A 136 -10.79 -31.45 13.81
C ASP A 136 -11.85 -32.42 13.27
N VAL A 137 -11.45 -33.28 12.33
CA VAL A 137 -12.19 -34.50 12.00
C VAL A 137 -11.71 -35.55 13.00
N ASN A 138 -12.44 -35.68 14.12
CA ASN A 138 -12.32 -36.86 14.98
C ASN A 138 -12.94 -38.05 14.23
N PRO A 139 -12.21 -39.15 13.96
CA PRO A 139 -12.86 -40.39 13.60
C PRO A 139 -13.51 -40.98 14.86
N VAL A 140 -14.73 -41.45 14.66
CA VAL A 140 -15.57 -42.18 15.61
C VAL A 140 -14.95 -43.53 15.94
#